data_AF-A0A950XGM1-F1
#
_entry.id   AF-A0A950XGM1-F1
#
_cell.length_a   1.000
_cell.length_b   1.000
_cell.length_c   1.000
_cell.angle_alpha   90.00
_cell.angle_beta   90.00
_cell.angle_gamma   90.00
#
_symmetry.space_group_name_H-M   'P 1'
#
loop_
_entity.id
_entity.type
_entity.pdbx_description
1 polymer ?
#
loop_
_entity_poly.entity_id
_entity_poly.type
_entity_poly.pdbx_seq_one_letter_code
_entity_poly.pdbx_strand_id
1 'polypeptide(L)'
;MKKITLVPLVLIAVASLGGCNSGASSTLPSSLAGAAQKISHQWQHPSGSTPIQHIVLIIQENRTMNDLFATFPGANGATFGYELVNGQKRKITLKEVALAGQENLNHSYDGFVAAYNNGAMDGFNLAKFPSNGRTEKAAPYVYVNPADIAPYWTMAEQYGLAINMFTTQG
;
A
#
# COMPACT_ATOMS: atom_id res chain seq x y z
N MET A 1 68.54 -24.07 13.17
CA MET A 1 68.88 -25.29 12.42
C MET A 1 67.62 -25.80 11.73
N LYS A 2 67.72 -26.02 10.41
CA LYS A 2 66.92 -26.80 9.44
C LYS A 2 65.38 -26.90 9.56
N LYS A 3 64.73 -26.32 8.52
CA LYS A 3 63.38 -26.61 7.98
C LYS A 3 63.26 -28.06 7.53
N ILE A 4 62.06 -28.66 7.61
CA ILE A 4 61.58 -29.66 6.63
C ILE A 4 60.06 -29.46 6.41
N THR A 5 59.69 -29.27 5.15
CA THR A 5 58.35 -29.15 4.57
C THR A 5 58.09 -30.41 3.74
N LEU A 6 56.93 -31.07 3.83
CA LEU A 6 56.46 -32.02 2.80
C LEU A 6 54.93 -32.06 2.71
N VAL A 7 54.44 -31.87 1.48
CA VAL A 7 53.09 -31.98 0.88
C VAL A 7 53.36 -32.48 -0.57
N PRO A 8 52.45 -33.08 -1.36
CA PRO A 8 51.24 -33.91 -1.17
C PRO A 8 51.36 -35.29 -1.91
N LEU A 9 50.29 -36.11 -1.93
CA LEU A 9 50.05 -37.03 -3.05
C LEU A 9 48.54 -37.13 -3.37
N VAL A 10 48.20 -36.76 -4.60
CA VAL A 10 46.89 -36.94 -5.26
C VAL A 10 46.92 -38.27 -6.00
N LEU A 11 45.84 -39.07 -5.93
CA LEU A 11 45.62 -40.19 -6.84
C LEU A 11 44.34 -39.97 -7.66
N ILE A 12 44.54 -39.89 -8.97
CA ILE A 12 43.52 -39.86 -10.03
C ILE A 12 43.31 -41.31 -10.49
N ALA A 13 42.05 -41.74 -10.65
CA ALA A 13 41.72 -43.00 -11.31
C ALA A 13 40.96 -42.73 -12.63
N VAL A 14 41.42 -43.35 -13.72
CA VAL A 14 40.90 -43.25 -15.10
C VAL A 14 40.68 -44.67 -15.65
N ALA A 15 39.75 -44.77 -16.61
CA ALA A 15 39.45 -45.84 -17.59
C ALA A 15 38.30 -46.79 -17.17
N SER A 16 37.28 -46.99 -18.01
CA SER A 16 37.41 -47.73 -19.27
C SER A 16 36.48 -47.28 -20.42
N LEU A 17 37.00 -47.41 -21.64
CA LEU A 17 36.32 -47.32 -22.93
C LEU A 17 35.62 -48.64 -23.31
N GLY A 18 34.45 -48.53 -23.94
CA GLY A 18 33.81 -49.50 -24.84
C GLY A 18 32.71 -48.72 -25.58
N GLY A 19 32.50 -48.74 -26.89
CA GLY A 19 32.74 -49.72 -27.96
C GLY A 19 31.50 -49.58 -28.86
N CYS A 20 31.68 -49.32 -30.15
CA CYS A 20 30.64 -48.90 -31.11
C CYS A 20 29.50 -49.90 -31.30
N ASN A 21 28.27 -49.41 -31.56
CA ASN A 21 27.36 -50.10 -32.47
C ASN A 21 26.51 -49.09 -33.27
N SER A 22 26.64 -49.15 -34.60
CA SER A 22 25.79 -48.47 -35.57
C SER A 22 24.49 -49.24 -35.73
N GLY A 23 23.33 -48.57 -35.75
CA GLY A 23 22.10 -49.22 -36.20
C GLY A 23 20.80 -48.51 -35.80
N ALA A 24 20.10 -48.05 -36.84
CA ALA A 24 18.66 -47.74 -36.91
C ALA A 24 18.15 -46.45 -36.25
N SER A 25 17.99 -45.43 -37.11
CA SER A 25 17.00 -44.37 -36.96
C SER A 25 15.61 -44.96 -36.68
N SER A 26 14.99 -44.56 -35.57
CA SER A 26 13.54 -44.65 -35.41
C SER A 26 13.04 -43.36 -34.74
N THR A 27 12.57 -42.43 -35.56
CA THR A 27 11.80 -41.27 -35.11
C THR A 27 10.41 -41.76 -34.74
N LEU A 28 10.12 -41.85 -33.45
CA LEU A 28 8.74 -42.00 -32.96
C LEU A 28 8.17 -40.61 -32.65
N PRO A 29 6.98 -40.25 -33.16
CA PRO A 29 6.33 -39.00 -32.80
C PRO A 29 5.63 -39.18 -31.46
N SER A 30 6.22 -38.63 -30.39
CA SER A 30 5.54 -38.51 -29.09
C SER A 30 4.81 -37.17 -29.00
N SER A 31 3.74 -37.04 -29.80
CA SER A 31 2.61 -36.22 -29.41
C SER A 31 2.01 -36.81 -28.13
N LEU A 32 1.69 -35.97 -27.13
CA LEU A 32 1.06 -36.27 -25.83
C LEU A 32 2.03 -36.59 -24.67
N ALA A 33 2.97 -35.68 -24.40
CA ALA A 33 3.30 -35.38 -23.00
C ALA A 33 2.61 -34.06 -22.68
N GLY A 34 1.48 -34.13 -21.95
CA GLY A 34 0.81 -32.96 -21.41
C GLY A 34 1.81 -32.14 -20.63
N ALA A 35 2.21 -31.00 -21.19
CA ALA A 35 2.98 -30.02 -20.46
C ALA A 35 2.08 -29.58 -19.31
N ALA A 36 2.42 -30.02 -18.10
CA ALA A 36 2.01 -29.32 -16.89
C ALA A 36 2.53 -27.89 -17.07
N GLN A 37 1.67 -27.00 -17.57
CA GLN A 37 1.95 -25.59 -17.56
C GLN A 37 2.02 -25.21 -16.09
N LYS A 38 3.24 -25.19 -15.54
CA LYS A 38 3.54 -24.30 -14.43
C LYS A 38 3.12 -22.94 -14.95
N ILE A 39 1.99 -22.44 -14.48
CA ILE A 39 1.71 -21.01 -14.52
C ILE A 39 2.77 -20.41 -13.60
N SER A 40 3.99 -20.25 -14.11
CA SER A 40 4.89 -19.24 -13.62
C SER A 40 4.16 -17.95 -13.90
N HIS A 41 3.57 -17.36 -12.88
CA HIS A 41 3.32 -15.92 -12.88
C HIS A 41 4.68 -15.25 -13.04
N GLN A 42 5.18 -15.20 -14.28
CA GLN A 42 6.23 -14.30 -14.67
C GLN A 42 5.60 -12.92 -14.56
N TRP A 43 5.73 -12.33 -13.38
CA TRP A 43 5.63 -10.90 -13.23
C TRP A 43 6.65 -10.33 -14.20
N GLN A 44 6.17 -9.83 -15.34
CA GLN A 44 6.99 -9.05 -16.24
C GLN A 44 7.35 -7.79 -15.47
N HIS A 45 8.51 -7.82 -14.82
CA HIS A 45 9.06 -6.66 -14.15
C HIS A 45 9.25 -5.58 -15.22
N PRO A 46 8.61 -4.41 -15.07
CA PRO A 46 8.87 -3.29 -15.95
C PRO A 46 10.38 -3.03 -16.02
N SER A 47 10.87 -2.62 -17.17
CA SER A 47 12.29 -2.47 -17.54
C SER A 47 13.09 -1.45 -16.70
N GLY A 48 12.54 -0.96 -15.59
CA GLY A 48 13.21 -0.04 -14.67
C GLY A 48 14.00 -0.82 -13.62
N SER A 49 15.32 -0.66 -13.61
CA SER A 49 16.19 -1.17 -12.55
C SER A 49 16.06 -0.28 -11.31
N THR A 50 14.98 -0.42 -10.54
CA THR A 50 14.94 0.17 -9.20
C THR A 50 15.78 -0.69 -8.27
N PRO A 51 16.51 -0.10 -7.30
CA PRO A 51 17.20 -0.89 -6.28
C PRO A 51 16.23 -1.55 -5.28
N ILE A 52 14.93 -1.29 -5.36
CA ILE A 52 13.90 -1.81 -4.44
C ILE A 52 13.57 -3.26 -4.81
N GLN A 53 13.86 -4.19 -3.89
CA GLN A 53 13.61 -5.63 -4.07
C GLN A 53 12.33 -6.11 -3.38
N HIS A 54 11.87 -5.38 -2.35
CA HIS A 54 10.70 -5.74 -1.56
C HIS A 54 9.87 -4.49 -1.27
N ILE A 55 8.55 -4.65 -1.36
CA ILE A 55 7.59 -3.61 -1.00
C ILE A 55 6.68 -4.19 0.08
N VAL A 56 6.60 -3.49 1.21
CA VAL A 56 5.64 -3.78 2.28
C VAL A 56 4.59 -2.69 2.25
N LEU A 57 3.32 -3.07 2.06
CA LEU A 57 2.19 -2.16 2.08
C LEU A 57 1.46 -2.32 3.41
N ILE A 58 1.42 -1.24 4.19
CA ILE A 58 0.61 -1.14 5.41
C ILE A 58 -0.56 -0.22 5.07
N ILE A 59 -1.77 -0.76 5.13
CA ILE A 59 -3.00 -0.05 4.76
C ILE A 59 -3.80 0.24 6.03
N GLN A 60 -3.99 1.53 6.33
CA GLN A 60 -4.85 1.98 7.41
C GLN A 60 -6.30 2.08 6.95
N GLU A 61 -7.22 1.93 7.90
CA GLU A 61 -8.66 2.03 7.66
C GLU A 61 -9.22 3.40 8.11
N ASN A 62 -10.18 3.94 7.35
CA ASN A 62 -11.08 5.04 7.75
C ASN A 62 -10.37 6.28 8.30
N ARG A 63 -9.34 6.77 7.59
CA ARG A 63 -8.62 8.00 7.92
C ARG A 63 -8.43 8.84 6.66
N THR A 64 -8.76 10.13 6.75
CA THR A 64 -8.49 11.09 5.67
C THR A 64 -7.11 11.71 5.84
N MET A 65 -6.57 12.35 4.80
CA MET A 65 -5.31 13.09 4.91
C MET A 65 -5.41 14.19 5.98
N ASN A 66 -6.50 14.97 5.97
CA ASN A 66 -6.73 16.02 6.97
C ASN A 66 -6.88 15.46 8.39
N ASP A 67 -7.45 14.27 8.56
CA ASP A 67 -7.60 13.67 9.88
C ASP A 67 -6.25 13.44 10.57
N LEU A 68 -5.22 13.02 9.82
CA LEU A 68 -3.89 12.71 10.39
C LEU A 68 -2.84 13.79 10.17
N PHE A 69 -2.97 14.62 9.13
CA PHE A 69 -1.91 15.53 8.67
C PHE A 69 -2.41 16.95 8.39
N ALA A 70 -3.59 17.36 8.88
CA ALA A 70 -4.11 18.73 8.69
C ALA A 70 -3.12 19.84 9.10
N THR A 71 -2.29 19.58 10.12
CA THR A 71 -1.34 20.55 10.68
C THR A 71 0.13 20.20 10.39
N PHE A 72 0.38 19.16 9.58
CA PHE A 72 1.74 18.74 9.26
C PHE A 72 2.46 19.83 8.44
N PRO A 73 3.69 20.23 8.80
CA PRO A 73 4.43 21.26 8.07
C PRO A 73 4.60 20.91 6.59
N GLY A 74 4.13 21.79 5.69
CA GLY A 74 4.21 21.59 4.24
C GLY A 74 3.13 20.69 3.64
N ALA A 75 2.21 20.15 4.45
CA ALA A 75 1.02 19.48 3.93
C ALA A 75 -0.02 20.48 3.40
N ASN A 76 -0.81 20.05 2.42
CA ASN A 76 -2.00 20.78 1.96
C ASN A 76 -3.21 20.49 2.86
N GLY A 77 -3.02 20.67 4.16
CA GLY A 77 -4.00 20.36 5.19
C GLY A 77 -5.02 21.49 5.40
N ALA A 78 -6.17 21.18 5.99
CA ALA A 78 -7.18 22.15 6.37
C ALA A 78 -7.52 22.04 7.87
N THR A 79 -7.54 23.17 8.57
CA THR A 79 -7.97 23.29 9.98
C THR A 79 -9.36 23.92 10.13
N PHE A 80 -10.03 24.17 9.01
CA PHE A 80 -11.43 24.56 8.96
C PHE A 80 -12.08 23.96 7.71
N GLY A 81 -13.40 23.85 7.75
CA GLY A 81 -14.21 23.45 6.61
C GLY A 81 -15.48 24.29 6.52
N TYR A 82 -16.39 23.83 5.67
CA TYR A 82 -17.73 24.38 5.57
C TYR A 82 -18.77 23.28 5.78
N GLU A 83 -19.91 23.67 6.32
CA GLU A 83 -21.08 22.81 6.53
C GLU A 83 -22.33 23.53 6.02
N LEU A 84 -23.38 22.76 5.74
CA LEU A 84 -24.69 23.30 5.39
C LEU A 84 -25.64 23.25 6.58
N VAL A 85 -26.00 24.42 7.11
CA VAL A 85 -27.01 24.56 8.16
C VAL A 85 -28.21 25.28 7.60
N ASN A 86 -29.38 24.62 7.60
CA ASN A 86 -30.61 25.15 6.99
C ASN A 86 -30.42 25.61 5.54
N GLY A 87 -29.60 24.87 4.77
CA GLY A 87 -29.28 25.18 3.37
C GLY A 87 -28.27 26.32 3.18
N GLN A 88 -27.76 26.92 4.26
CA GLN A 88 -26.75 27.98 4.19
C GLN A 88 -25.36 27.45 4.56
N LYS A 89 -24.38 27.85 3.75
CA LYS A 89 -22.96 27.53 3.98
C LYS A 89 -22.45 28.27 5.20
N ARG A 90 -21.91 27.53 6.18
CA ARG A 90 -21.30 28.05 7.40
C ARG A 90 -19.88 27.54 7.52
N LYS A 91 -18.94 28.42 7.89
CA LYS A 91 -17.57 28.01 8.23
C LYS A 91 -17.55 27.35 9.61
N ILE A 92 -16.84 26.23 9.73
CA ILE A 92 -16.62 25.51 10.98
C ILE A 92 -15.13 25.22 11.15
N THR A 93 -14.58 25.56 12.30
CA THR A 93 -13.18 25.22 12.65
C THR A 93 -13.12 23.76 13.07
N LEU A 94 -12.15 23.02 12.53
CA LEU A 94 -11.95 21.63 12.94
C LEU A 94 -11.44 21.59 14.38
N LYS A 95 -11.85 20.57 15.13
CA LYS A 95 -11.40 20.38 16.50
C LYS A 95 -10.30 19.32 16.55
N GLU A 96 -9.25 19.62 17.30
CA GLU A 96 -8.29 18.60 17.69
C GLU A 96 -8.96 17.58 18.62
N VAL A 97 -8.73 16.29 18.34
CA VAL A 97 -9.28 15.18 19.11
C VAL A 97 -8.23 14.09 19.35
N ALA A 98 -8.47 13.22 20.34
CA ALA A 98 -7.64 12.03 20.53
C ALA A 98 -7.82 11.03 19.37
N LEU A 99 -6.79 10.23 19.09
CA LEU A 99 -6.86 9.20 18.04
C LEU A 99 -7.98 8.18 18.27
N ALA A 100 -8.24 7.85 19.53
CA ALA A 100 -9.24 6.88 19.96
C ALA A 100 -10.58 7.54 20.33
N GLY A 101 -11.64 6.73 20.35
CA GLY A 101 -12.97 7.17 20.80
C GLY A 101 -13.75 7.99 19.76
N GLN A 102 -13.26 8.09 18.53
CA GLN A 102 -13.99 8.70 17.42
C GLN A 102 -15.14 7.80 16.96
N GLU A 103 -16.25 8.41 16.55
CA GLU A 103 -17.38 7.69 15.96
C GLU A 103 -16.99 7.13 14.58
N ASN A 104 -17.58 5.99 14.19
CA ASN A 104 -17.39 5.42 12.86
C ASN A 104 -18.21 6.23 11.84
N LEU A 105 -17.57 7.25 11.27
CA LEU A 105 -18.14 8.08 10.20
C LEU A 105 -18.46 7.23 8.96
N ASN A 106 -19.37 7.72 8.14
CA ASN A 106 -19.77 7.10 6.90
C ASN A 106 -18.63 7.17 5.88
N HIS A 107 -18.23 5.99 5.42
CA HIS A 107 -17.18 5.75 4.44
C HIS A 107 -17.71 4.92 3.26
N SER A 108 -19.01 5.05 2.97
CA SER A 108 -19.68 4.44 1.81
C SER A 108 -19.91 5.48 0.71
N TYR A 109 -20.20 5.00 -0.51
CA TYR A 109 -20.37 5.86 -1.68
C TYR A 109 -21.48 6.90 -1.52
N ASP A 110 -22.61 6.56 -0.90
CA ASP A 110 -23.67 7.53 -0.62
C ASP A 110 -23.23 8.60 0.39
N GLY A 111 -22.42 8.22 1.38
CA GLY A 111 -21.74 9.16 2.28
C GLY A 111 -20.80 10.09 1.53
N PHE A 112 -19.98 9.55 0.62
CA PHE A 112 -19.11 10.35 -0.25
C PHE A 112 -19.91 11.33 -1.11
N VAL A 113 -20.96 10.89 -1.79
CA VAL A 113 -21.82 11.75 -2.63
C VAL A 113 -22.44 12.89 -1.80
N ALA A 114 -22.93 12.58 -0.60
CA ALA A 114 -23.46 13.57 0.33
C ALA A 114 -22.38 14.58 0.78
N ALA A 115 -21.20 14.09 1.17
CA ALA A 115 -20.10 14.92 1.64
C ALA A 115 -19.50 15.82 0.55
N TYR A 116 -19.27 15.24 -0.63
CA TYR A 116 -18.71 15.91 -1.80
C TYR A 116 -19.62 17.02 -2.31
N ASN A 117 -20.94 16.81 -2.23
CA ASN A 117 -21.97 17.78 -2.59
C ASN A 117 -21.69 18.47 -3.94
N ASN A 118 -21.55 17.68 -5.00
CA ASN A 118 -21.20 18.15 -6.36
C ASN A 118 -19.96 19.05 -6.44
N GLY A 119 -18.97 18.83 -5.57
CA GLY A 119 -17.72 19.59 -5.53
C GLY A 119 -17.76 20.85 -4.67
N ALA A 120 -18.89 21.16 -4.02
CA ALA A 120 -19.00 22.29 -3.10
C ALA A 120 -18.24 22.06 -1.77
N MET A 121 -17.98 20.79 -1.42
CA MET A 121 -17.21 20.36 -0.25
C MET A 121 -17.74 20.94 1.08
N ASP A 122 -19.06 21.06 1.20
CA ASP A 122 -19.76 21.58 2.38
C ASP A 122 -20.87 20.65 2.89
N GLY A 123 -20.89 19.39 2.42
CA GLY A 123 -21.92 18.41 2.76
C GLY A 123 -21.53 17.39 3.82
N PHE A 124 -20.32 17.42 4.38
CA PHE A 124 -19.85 16.41 5.34
C PHE A 124 -20.80 16.26 6.54
N ASN A 125 -21.41 17.35 7.00
CA ASN A 125 -22.38 17.32 8.09
C ASN A 125 -23.72 16.62 7.76
N LEU A 126 -23.99 16.38 6.48
CA LEU A 126 -25.21 15.77 5.95
C LEU A 126 -25.09 14.25 5.78
N ALA A 127 -23.87 13.72 5.75
CA ALA A 127 -23.63 12.28 5.78
C ALA A 127 -24.28 11.66 7.03
N LYS A 128 -24.60 10.36 6.95
CA LYS A 128 -25.33 9.65 8.00
C LYS A 128 -24.51 8.52 8.55
N PHE A 129 -24.45 8.41 9.87
CA PHE A 129 -23.76 7.30 10.53
C PHE A 129 -24.30 5.95 10.04
N PRO A 130 -23.42 4.99 9.69
CA PRO A 130 -23.83 3.65 9.29
C PRO A 130 -24.52 2.89 10.44
N SER A 131 -24.23 3.24 11.70
CA SER A 131 -24.76 2.56 12.88
C SER A 131 -26.23 2.86 13.18
N ASN A 132 -26.71 4.06 12.85
CA ASN A 132 -28.04 4.53 13.30
C ASN A 132 -28.77 5.45 12.31
N GLY A 133 -28.17 5.78 11.16
CA GLY A 133 -28.77 6.61 10.12
C GLY A 133 -28.97 8.09 10.49
N ARG A 134 -28.51 8.54 11.65
CA ARG A 134 -28.56 9.96 12.06
C ARG A 134 -27.48 10.74 11.32
N THR A 135 -27.71 12.03 11.11
CA THR A 135 -26.69 12.91 10.51
C THR A 135 -25.46 13.04 11.39
N GLU A 136 -24.30 13.09 10.75
CA GLU A 136 -23.00 13.18 11.42
C GLU A 136 -22.72 14.57 11.99
N LYS A 137 -23.39 15.60 11.46
CA LYS A 137 -23.30 16.97 11.97
C LYS A 137 -21.84 17.43 12.04
N ALA A 138 -21.36 17.76 13.23
CA ALA A 138 -20.00 18.27 13.44
C ALA A 138 -18.95 17.15 13.60
N ALA A 139 -19.34 15.87 13.67
CA ALA A 139 -18.42 14.76 13.89
C ALA A 139 -17.26 14.65 12.88
N PRO A 140 -17.42 14.89 11.56
CA PRO A 140 -16.32 14.80 10.61
C PRO A 140 -15.38 16.02 10.62
N TYR A 141 -15.69 17.06 11.41
CA TYR A 141 -14.90 18.28 11.47
C TYR A 141 -13.89 18.23 12.61
N VAL A 142 -13.00 17.24 12.54
CA VAL A 142 -11.95 16.99 13.52
C VAL A 142 -10.63 16.63 12.84
N TYR A 143 -9.53 16.76 13.57
CA TYR A 143 -8.24 16.17 13.23
C TYR A 143 -7.59 15.60 14.49
N VAL A 144 -6.79 14.56 14.35
CA VAL A 144 -6.13 13.88 15.47
C VAL A 144 -5.00 14.74 16.01
N ASN A 145 -4.84 14.77 17.34
CA ASN A 145 -3.68 15.34 17.99
C ASN A 145 -2.39 14.69 17.45
N PRO A 146 -1.46 15.47 16.83
CA PRO A 146 -0.22 14.93 16.27
C PRO A 146 0.61 14.08 17.25
N ALA A 147 0.54 14.36 18.55
CA ALA A 147 1.25 13.59 19.57
C ALA A 147 0.79 12.13 19.66
N ASP A 148 -0.49 11.84 19.38
CA ASP A 148 -1.05 10.49 19.39
C ASP A 148 -0.63 9.66 18.17
N ILE A 149 -0.11 10.33 17.13
CA ILE A 149 0.29 9.75 15.85
C ILE A 149 1.75 10.09 15.51
N ALA A 150 2.57 10.34 16.53
CA ALA A 150 3.99 10.68 16.38
C ALA A 150 4.78 9.72 15.45
N PRO A 151 4.53 8.39 15.44
CA PRO A 151 5.20 7.51 14.48
C PRO A 151 4.92 7.87 13.01
N TYR A 152 3.69 8.27 12.67
CA TYR A 152 3.34 8.69 11.30
C TYR A 152 4.03 9.99 10.91
N TRP A 153 4.05 10.96 11.81
CA TRP A 153 4.71 12.25 11.59
C TRP A 153 6.23 12.06 11.45
N THR A 154 6.84 11.23 12.29
CA THR A 154 8.27 10.90 12.19
C THR A 154 8.60 10.27 10.83
N MET A 155 7.77 9.33 10.35
CA MET A 155 7.96 8.75 9.01
C MET A 155 7.78 9.78 7.91
N ALA A 156 6.80 10.69 8.01
CA ALA A 156 6.58 11.73 7.02
C ALA A 156 7.72 12.76 6.97
N GLU A 157 8.30 13.12 8.11
CA GLU A 157 9.45 14.03 8.22
C GLU A 157 10.74 13.39 7.70
N GLN A 158 10.97 12.12 8.02
CA GLN A 158 12.18 11.40 7.62
C GLN A 158 12.15 10.99 6.14
N TYR A 159 10.97 10.73 5.59
CA TYR A 159 10.78 10.22 4.24
C TYR A 159 9.89 11.16 3.41
N GLY A 160 8.90 10.63 2.70
CA GLY A 160 7.99 11.40 1.87
C GLY A 160 6.55 11.22 2.30
N LEU A 161 5.78 12.30 2.24
CA LEU A 161 4.33 12.30 2.41
C LEU A 161 3.65 12.60 1.08
N ALA A 162 2.81 11.67 0.60
CA ALA A 162 2.03 11.89 -0.61
C ALA A 162 0.77 12.71 -0.29
N ILE A 163 0.81 14.02 -0.53
CA ILE A 163 -0.26 14.96 -0.15
C ILE A 163 -1.43 15.04 -1.16
N ASN A 164 -1.32 14.38 -2.31
CA ASN A 164 -2.32 14.35 -3.39
C ASN A 164 -2.63 12.90 -3.80
N MET A 165 -2.81 12.02 -2.82
CA MET A 165 -3.19 10.61 -3.03
C MET A 165 -4.68 10.43 -2.71
N PHE A 166 -5.45 9.90 -3.66
CA PHE A 166 -6.90 9.73 -3.54
C PHE A 166 -7.29 8.26 -3.77
N THR A 167 -8.39 7.83 -3.17
CA THR A 167 -8.95 6.49 -3.42
C THR A 167 -9.45 6.40 -4.86
N THR A 168 -9.40 5.19 -5.44
CA THR A 168 -9.83 4.96 -6.83
C THR A 168 -11.33 5.11 -7.04
N GLN A 169 -12.11 4.88 -5.98
CA GLN A 169 -13.54 5.11 -5.93
C GLN A 169 -13.90 5.76 -4.59
N GLY A 170 -14.86 6.67 -4.66
CA GLY A 170 -15.58 7.20 -3.51
C GLY A 170 -16.73 6.30 -3.12
#